data_AF-A0A2G4SMX0-F1
#
_entry.id   AF-A0A2G4SMX0-F1
#
_cell.length_a   1.000
_cell.length_b   1.000
_cell.length_c   1.000
_cell.angle_alpha   90.00
_cell.angle_beta   90.00
_cell.angle_gamma   90.00
#
_symmetry.space_group_name_H-M   'P 1'
#
loop_
_entity.id
_entity.type
_entity.pdbx_description
1 polymer ?
#
loop_
_entity_poly.entity_id
_entity_poly.type
_entity_poly.pdbx_seq_one_letter_code
_entity_poly.pdbx_strand_id
1 'polypeptide(L)'
;MLRHFVKSNARSFSTTPAAFAGRQGVRRRPAKKFDVEEMPKFEFDDQTTIGHNLFDNIREVRQYLRKTEFELPKLSVFAKPFEPPTSNQILKFKTHTYLGEGHPVERKVVLSVKVADLKLNDTERHKFLLLSGPRYHVDTDELIMSSERFPKRQQNKKFLLDTLHKLINEAKDMKDTFADVPLNLPKPKTRLEFPKEWLKPKKEESSSIE
;
A
#
# COMPACT_ATOMS: atom_id res chain seq x y z
N MET A 1 -39.16 -20.87 -68.51
CA MET A 1 -38.96 -20.59 -67.07
C MET A 1 -38.70 -19.10 -66.89
N LEU A 2 -39.69 -18.34 -66.43
CA LEU A 2 -39.56 -16.93 -66.04
C LEU A 2 -39.36 -16.88 -64.52
N ARG A 3 -38.24 -16.35 -64.04
CA ARG A 3 -38.11 -15.94 -62.63
C ARG A 3 -38.12 -14.42 -62.57
N HIS A 4 -39.23 -13.91 -62.04
CA HIS A 4 -39.43 -12.52 -61.69
C HIS A 4 -38.57 -12.17 -60.48
N PHE A 5 -37.73 -11.15 -60.60
CA PHE A 5 -37.13 -10.49 -59.44
C PHE A 5 -37.90 -9.20 -59.14
N VAL A 6 -38.58 -9.25 -58.00
CA VAL A 6 -39.30 -8.16 -57.33
C VAL A 6 -38.30 -7.06 -56.97
N LYS A 7 -38.51 -5.84 -57.45
CA LYS A 7 -37.83 -4.66 -56.91
C LYS A 7 -38.40 -4.36 -55.53
N SER A 8 -37.59 -4.57 -54.48
CA SER A 8 -37.91 -4.12 -53.14
C SER A 8 -37.91 -2.59 -53.08
N ASN A 9 -39.09 -1.99 -52.91
CA ASN A 9 -39.22 -0.58 -52.56
C ASN A 9 -38.79 -0.37 -51.10
N ALA A 10 -37.49 -0.14 -50.87
CA ALA A 10 -37.04 0.43 -49.62
C ALA A 10 -37.44 1.92 -49.60
N ARG A 11 -38.49 2.23 -48.84
CA ARG A 11 -38.93 3.59 -48.56
C ARG A 11 -37.84 4.32 -47.76
N SER A 12 -37.22 5.31 -48.37
CA SER A 12 -36.37 6.28 -47.68
C SER A 12 -37.24 7.18 -46.81
N PHE A 13 -37.15 7.04 -45.48
CA PHE A 13 -37.77 7.97 -44.53
C PHE A 13 -36.99 9.29 -44.50
N SER A 14 -37.22 10.14 -45.50
CA SER A 14 -36.86 11.56 -45.44
C SER A 14 -37.90 12.37 -46.19
N THR A 15 -38.51 13.36 -45.52
CA THR A 15 -39.56 14.23 -46.09
C THR A 15 -38.99 15.45 -46.83
N THR A 16 -37.66 15.57 -46.93
CA THR A 16 -37.01 16.65 -47.65
C THR A 16 -36.97 16.35 -49.17
N PRO A 17 -37.48 17.27 -50.02
CA PRO A 17 -37.38 17.13 -51.48
C PRO A 17 -35.91 17.03 -51.91
N ALA A 18 -35.59 16.22 -52.94
CA ALA A 18 -34.23 16.12 -53.49
C ALA A 18 -33.68 17.48 -53.99
N ALA A 19 -34.55 18.45 -54.26
CA ALA A 19 -34.16 19.83 -54.58
C ALA A 19 -33.49 20.57 -53.40
N PHE A 20 -33.77 20.17 -52.15
CA PHE A 20 -33.11 20.66 -50.94
C PHE A 20 -31.92 19.82 -50.50
N ALA A 21 -31.65 18.69 -51.17
CA ALA A 21 -30.34 18.06 -51.07
C ALA A 21 -29.37 18.98 -51.81
N GLY A 22 -28.88 20.00 -51.10
CA GLY A 22 -27.92 20.96 -51.64
C GLY A 22 -26.84 20.20 -52.37
N ARG A 23 -26.44 20.70 -53.56
CA ARG A 23 -25.37 20.12 -54.39
C ARG A 23 -24.31 19.58 -53.44
N GLN A 24 -24.10 18.26 -53.40
CA GLN A 24 -22.94 17.71 -52.71
C GLN A 24 -21.76 18.34 -53.43
N GLY A 25 -21.26 19.46 -52.89
CA GLY A 25 -20.10 20.14 -53.39
C GLY A 25 -19.01 19.11 -53.52
N VAL A 26 -18.16 19.25 -54.55
CA VAL A 26 -17.03 18.36 -54.82
C VAL A 26 -16.49 17.86 -53.49
N ARG A 27 -16.67 16.56 -53.18
CA ARG A 27 -16.19 15.97 -51.93
C ARG A 27 -14.72 16.35 -51.88
N ARG A 28 -14.35 17.30 -51.01
CA ARG A 28 -12.96 17.72 -50.86
C ARG A 28 -12.22 16.43 -50.57
N ARG A 29 -11.37 16.00 -51.51
CA ARG A 29 -10.51 14.84 -51.28
C ARG A 29 -9.79 15.15 -49.97
N PRO A 30 -9.83 14.24 -48.97
CA PRO A 30 -9.18 14.51 -47.70
C PRO A 30 -7.73 14.88 -48.02
N ALA A 31 -7.29 16.02 -47.50
CA ALA A 31 -5.94 16.52 -47.75
C ALA A 31 -4.97 15.39 -47.39
N LYS A 32 -4.16 14.94 -48.35
CA LYS A 32 -3.26 13.81 -48.15
C LYS A 32 -1.97 14.25 -47.44
N LYS A 33 -2.12 14.86 -46.28
CA LYS A 33 -1.03 15.48 -45.50
C LYS A 33 0.07 14.49 -45.09
N PHE A 34 -0.19 13.19 -45.19
CA PHE A 34 0.72 12.11 -44.81
C PHE A 34 1.12 11.24 -46.00
N ASP A 35 0.78 11.62 -47.23
CA ASP A 35 1.23 10.93 -48.45
C ASP A 35 2.66 11.40 -48.76
N VAL A 36 3.60 10.46 -48.90
CA VAL A 36 5.05 10.75 -48.92
C VAL A 36 5.43 11.71 -50.06
N GLU A 37 4.69 11.66 -51.17
CA GLU A 37 4.88 12.54 -52.33
C GLU A 37 4.41 13.99 -52.09
N GLU A 38 3.44 14.20 -51.19
CA GLU A 38 2.85 15.52 -50.88
C GLU A 38 3.41 16.13 -49.58
N MET A 39 4.28 15.43 -48.86
CA MET A 39 4.89 15.92 -47.63
C MET A 39 5.98 16.98 -47.93
N PRO A 40 6.05 18.07 -47.14
CA PRO A 40 7.14 19.02 -47.26
C PRO A 40 8.47 18.33 -46.91
N LYS A 41 9.54 18.77 -47.57
CA LYS A 41 10.89 18.30 -47.25
C LYS A 41 11.24 18.70 -45.81
N PHE A 42 11.83 17.78 -45.06
CA PHE A 42 12.24 18.02 -43.68
C PHE A 42 13.39 19.03 -43.60
N GLU A 43 13.22 20.07 -42.79
CA GLU A 43 14.17 21.19 -42.66
C GLU A 43 15.14 21.05 -41.48
N PHE A 44 15.15 19.90 -40.79
CA PHE A 44 15.95 19.65 -39.57
C PHE A 44 15.57 20.58 -38.40
N ASP A 45 14.31 20.99 -38.34
CA ASP A 45 13.73 21.91 -37.36
C ASP A 45 13.05 21.20 -36.17
N ASP A 46 12.83 19.89 -36.25
CA ASP A 46 12.22 19.10 -35.19
C ASP A 46 13.01 17.82 -34.85
N GLN A 47 12.72 17.21 -33.70
CA GLN A 47 13.29 15.94 -33.30
C GLN A 47 12.34 14.76 -33.58
N THR A 48 12.90 13.55 -33.58
CA THR A 48 12.09 12.34 -33.60
C THR A 48 11.26 12.20 -32.32
N THR A 49 10.25 11.33 -32.33
CA THR A 49 9.44 11.03 -31.13
C THR A 49 10.29 10.62 -29.93
N ILE A 50 11.39 9.88 -30.16
CA ILE A 50 12.33 9.50 -29.09
C ILE A 50 13.05 10.73 -28.52
N GLY A 51 13.42 11.68 -29.38
CA GLY A 51 14.03 12.95 -28.96
C GLY A 51 13.08 13.81 -28.12
N HIS A 52 11.80 13.87 -28.50
CA HIS A 52 10.76 14.55 -27.70
C HIS A 52 10.54 13.89 -26.34
N ASN A 53 10.44 12.56 -26.29
CA ASN A 53 10.33 11.83 -25.03
C ASN A 53 11.52 12.10 -24.11
N LEU A 54 12.74 12.18 -24.67
CA LEU A 54 13.93 12.54 -23.91
C LEU A 54 13.84 13.98 -23.36
N PHE A 55 13.37 14.93 -24.16
CA PHE A 55 13.17 16.30 -23.69
C PHE A 55 12.10 16.41 -22.61
N ASP A 56 11.01 15.67 -22.70
CA ASP A 56 9.98 15.64 -21.67
C ASP A 56 10.51 15.06 -20.36
N ASN A 57 11.28 13.96 -20.41
CA ASN A 57 11.99 13.44 -19.23
C ASN A 57 12.91 14.50 -18.61
N ILE A 58 13.67 15.24 -19.43
CA ILE A 58 14.54 16.32 -18.94
C ILE A 58 13.72 17.44 -18.28
N ARG A 59 12.56 17.80 -18.85
CA ARG A 59 11.65 18.81 -18.29
C ARG A 59 11.09 18.35 -16.94
N GLU A 60 10.68 17.08 -16.83
CA GLU A 60 10.20 16.48 -15.58
C GLU A 60 11.29 16.51 -14.51
N VAL A 61 12.51 16.06 -14.83
CA VAL A 61 13.64 16.10 -13.89
C VAL A 61 13.90 17.54 -13.42
N ARG A 62 13.93 18.50 -14.34
CA ARG A 62 14.10 19.93 -13.99
C ARG A 62 12.97 20.44 -13.10
N GLN A 63 11.73 20.00 -13.33
CA GLN A 63 10.60 20.33 -12.48
C GLN A 63 10.82 19.81 -11.06
N TYR A 64 11.25 18.55 -10.88
CA TYR A 64 11.56 18.01 -9.57
C TYR A 64 12.72 18.74 -8.89
N LEU A 65 13.79 19.05 -9.61
CA LEU A 65 14.91 19.84 -9.07
C LEU A 65 14.45 21.21 -8.56
N ARG A 66 13.60 21.90 -9.32
CA ARG A 66 12.99 23.16 -8.88
C ARG A 66 12.18 22.99 -7.59
N LYS A 67 11.38 21.93 -7.47
CA LYS A 67 10.65 21.63 -6.23
C LYS A 67 11.61 21.35 -5.06
N THR A 68 12.71 20.64 -5.30
CA THR A 68 13.70 20.37 -4.25
C THR A 68 14.36 21.63 -3.72
N GLU A 69 14.62 22.60 -4.59
CA GLU A 69 15.30 23.85 -4.21
C GLU A 69 14.33 24.84 -3.56
N PHE A 70 13.14 25.03 -4.12
CA PHE A 70 12.25 26.13 -3.71
C PHE A 70 11.05 25.71 -2.87
N GLU A 71 10.64 24.43 -2.90
CA GLU A 71 9.45 23.95 -2.17
C GLU A 71 9.84 23.12 -0.94
N LEU A 72 10.78 22.19 -1.06
CA LEU A 72 11.15 21.33 0.08
C LEU A 72 11.65 22.09 1.31
N PRO A 73 12.49 23.15 1.21
CA PRO A 73 12.91 23.89 2.39
C PRO A 73 11.74 24.56 3.12
N LYS A 74 10.67 24.92 2.41
CA LYS A 74 9.45 25.49 3.01
C LYS A 74 8.68 24.47 3.85
N LEU A 75 8.82 23.17 3.56
CA LEU A 75 8.18 22.11 4.35
C LEU A 75 8.76 21.98 5.77
N SER A 76 9.97 22.48 6.01
CA SER A 76 10.59 22.50 7.34
C SER A 76 9.73 23.22 8.38
N VAL A 77 8.95 24.23 7.97
CA VAL A 77 8.02 24.98 8.83
C VAL A 77 6.92 24.09 9.42
N PHE A 78 6.56 23.01 8.72
CA PHE A 78 5.52 22.07 9.16
C PHE A 78 6.08 20.81 9.86
N ALA A 79 7.41 20.71 10.01
CA ALA A 79 8.04 19.59 10.67
C ALA A 79 7.73 19.61 12.17
N LYS A 80 7.38 18.45 12.72
CA LYS A 80 7.19 18.24 14.16
C LYS A 80 8.30 17.31 14.66
N PRO A 81 8.97 17.62 15.78
CA PRO A 81 9.97 16.71 16.36
C PRO A 81 9.31 15.41 16.79
N PHE A 82 10.07 14.32 16.76
CA PHE A 82 9.60 13.03 17.23
C PHE A 82 9.57 13.00 18.76
N GLU A 83 8.39 12.79 19.33
CA GLU A 83 8.20 12.53 20.75
C GLU A 83 8.01 11.02 20.96
N PRO A 84 8.88 10.36 21.76
CA PRO A 84 8.73 8.94 22.03
C PRO A 84 7.45 8.66 22.83
N PRO A 85 6.82 7.49 22.64
CA PRO A 85 5.63 7.13 23.38
C PRO A 85 5.93 7.00 24.88
N THR A 86 5.00 7.44 25.71
CA THR A 86 5.11 7.33 27.17
C THR A 86 4.89 5.89 27.63
N SER A 87 5.33 5.55 28.85
CA SER A 87 5.17 4.20 29.41
C SER A 87 3.72 3.72 29.53
N ASN A 88 2.74 4.64 29.52
CA ASN A 88 1.31 4.31 29.53
C ASN A 88 0.77 3.95 28.13
N GLN A 89 1.48 4.34 27.06
CA GLN A 89 1.09 4.11 25.67
C GLN A 89 1.62 2.75 25.18
N ILE A 90 1.04 1.69 25.72
CA ILE A 90 1.50 0.31 25.50
C ILE A 90 1.02 -0.26 24.15
N LEU A 91 -0.14 0.20 23.67
CA LEU A 91 -0.81 -0.39 22.51
C LEU A 91 -0.20 0.08 21.18
N LYS A 92 0.20 -0.87 20.31
CA LYS A 92 0.66 -0.58 18.96
C LYS A 92 -0.43 -0.93 17.94
N PHE A 93 -0.89 0.06 17.18
CA PHE A 93 -1.83 -0.16 16.07
C PHE A 93 -1.12 -0.02 14.72
N LYS A 94 -1.28 -1.04 13.86
CA LYS A 94 -0.80 -1.02 12.47
C LYS A 94 -1.98 -0.97 11.51
N THR A 95 -1.91 -0.03 10.58
CA THR A 95 -2.92 0.20 9.55
C THR A 95 -2.26 0.37 8.18
N HIS A 96 -2.91 -0.10 7.12
CA HIS A 96 -2.42 0.01 5.75
C HIS A 96 -3.28 1.00 4.97
N THR A 97 -2.66 1.95 4.27
CA THR A 97 -3.33 2.91 3.39
C THR A 97 -2.73 2.77 2.00
N TYR A 98 -3.59 2.62 0.98
CA TYR A 98 -3.19 2.57 -0.43
C TYR A 98 -3.52 3.92 -1.05
N LEU A 99 -2.50 4.64 -1.54
CA LEU A 99 -2.69 5.99 -2.07
C LEU A 99 -3.25 5.92 -3.49
N GLY A 100 -4.40 6.58 -3.72
CA GLY A 100 -5.03 6.67 -5.03
C GLY A 100 -6.04 5.56 -5.36
N GLU A 101 -6.07 4.47 -4.59
CA GLU A 101 -6.94 3.32 -4.84
C GLU A 101 -7.68 2.86 -3.57
N GLY A 102 -8.96 2.52 -3.71
CA GLY A 102 -9.75 1.93 -2.63
C GLY A 102 -9.50 0.43 -2.50
N HIS A 103 -8.46 0.03 -1.77
CA HIS A 103 -8.12 -1.39 -1.60
C HIS A 103 -8.91 -2.04 -0.44
N PRO A 104 -9.49 -3.24 -0.61
CA PRO A 104 -10.31 -3.87 0.44
C PRO A 104 -9.57 -4.11 1.76
N VAL A 105 -8.25 -4.36 1.72
CA VAL A 105 -7.42 -4.59 2.91
C VAL A 105 -7.23 -3.32 3.76
N GLU A 106 -7.54 -2.13 3.23
CA GLU A 106 -7.37 -0.85 3.93
C GLU A 106 -8.18 -0.76 5.25
N ARG A 107 -9.29 -1.52 5.33
CA ARG A 107 -10.12 -1.60 6.54
C ARG A 107 -9.46 -2.40 7.67
N LYS A 108 -8.48 -3.27 7.36
CA LYS A 108 -7.81 -4.13 8.34
C LYS A 108 -7.02 -3.29 9.34
N VAL A 109 -7.17 -3.63 10.62
CA VAL A 109 -6.35 -3.09 11.72
C VAL A 109 -5.68 -4.25 12.43
N VAL A 110 -4.41 -4.07 12.78
CA VAL A 110 -3.65 -5.01 13.63
C VAL A 110 -3.31 -4.30 14.94
N LEU A 111 -3.58 -4.96 16.05
CA LEU A 111 -3.20 -4.56 17.40
C LEU A 111 -2.07 -5.50 17.87
N SER A 112 -0.98 -4.91 18.38
CA SER A 112 0.13 -5.61 19.04
C SER A 112 0.34 -5.01 20.43
N VAL A 113 0.50 -5.89 21.42
CA VAL A 113 0.67 -5.53 22.84
C VAL A 113 1.61 -6.53 23.49
N LYS A 114 2.59 -6.05 24.26
CA LYS A 114 3.43 -6.93 25.09
C LYS A 114 2.67 -7.37 26.33
N VAL A 115 2.74 -8.64 26.66
CA VAL A 115 2.03 -9.19 27.82
C VAL A 115 2.63 -8.67 29.13
N ALA A 116 3.96 -8.52 29.20
CA ALA A 116 4.64 -7.91 30.34
C ALA A 116 4.13 -6.49 30.68
N ASP A 117 3.80 -5.69 29.67
CA ASP A 117 3.37 -4.30 29.87
C ASP A 117 1.95 -4.18 30.45
N LEU A 118 1.14 -5.25 30.38
CA LEU A 118 -0.22 -5.29 30.94
C LEU A 118 -0.25 -5.38 32.47
N LYS A 119 0.90 -5.66 33.12
CA LYS A 119 1.06 -5.74 34.59
C LYS A 119 0.00 -6.66 35.26
N LEU A 120 -0.21 -7.84 34.67
CA LEU A 120 -1.07 -8.89 35.23
C LEU A 120 -0.32 -9.69 36.29
N ASN A 121 -1.04 -10.23 37.28
CA ASN A 121 -0.45 -11.17 38.24
C ASN A 121 -0.08 -12.50 37.55
N ASP A 122 0.76 -13.34 38.13
CA ASP A 122 1.22 -14.59 37.46
C ASP A 122 0.06 -15.55 37.13
N THR A 123 -0.92 -15.66 38.03
CA THR A 123 -2.14 -16.46 37.81
C THR A 123 -3.01 -15.87 36.70
N GLU A 124 -3.18 -14.55 36.68
CA GLU A 124 -3.94 -13.82 35.66
C GLU A 124 -3.24 -13.92 34.30
N ARG A 125 -1.90 -13.83 34.28
CA ARG A 125 -1.06 -13.96 33.10
C ARG A 125 -1.18 -15.36 32.52
N HIS A 126 -1.14 -16.40 33.35
CA HIS A 126 -1.34 -17.78 32.92
C HIS A 126 -2.69 -17.95 32.20
N LYS A 127 -3.78 -17.51 32.85
CA LYS A 127 -5.12 -17.52 32.27
C LYS A 127 -5.20 -16.70 30.97
N PHE A 128 -4.61 -15.51 30.95
CA PHE A 128 -4.58 -14.64 29.78
C PHE A 128 -3.90 -15.29 28.57
N LEU A 129 -2.78 -16.00 28.80
CA LEU A 129 -2.05 -16.70 27.76
C LEU A 129 -2.86 -17.89 27.22
N LEU A 130 -3.53 -18.64 28.09
CA LEU A 130 -4.45 -19.72 27.69
C LEU A 130 -5.59 -19.20 26.80
N LEU A 131 -6.23 -18.10 27.20
CA LEU A 131 -7.32 -17.47 26.42
C LEU A 131 -6.84 -16.88 25.09
N SER A 132 -5.60 -16.38 25.06
CA SER A 132 -4.99 -15.81 23.85
C SER A 132 -4.68 -16.88 22.80
N GLY A 133 -4.34 -18.10 23.24
CA GLY A 133 -4.04 -19.24 22.38
C GLY A 133 -2.95 -18.93 21.33
N PRO A 134 -3.20 -19.19 20.03
CA PRO A 134 -2.18 -19.04 18.98
C PRO A 134 -1.81 -17.58 18.65
N ARG A 135 -2.49 -16.61 19.25
CA ARG A 135 -2.24 -15.17 19.01
C ARG A 135 -1.05 -14.64 19.80
N TYR A 136 -0.59 -15.39 20.80
CA TYR A 136 0.57 -15.06 21.60
C TYR A 136 1.86 -15.55 20.92
N HIS A 137 2.83 -14.66 20.80
CA HIS A 137 4.16 -14.97 20.29
C HIS A 137 5.16 -15.12 21.43
N VAL A 138 5.71 -16.32 21.59
CA VAL A 138 6.65 -16.69 22.66
C VAL A 138 7.98 -15.94 22.55
N ASP A 139 8.51 -15.79 21.33
CA ASP A 139 9.83 -15.16 21.12
C ASP A 139 9.85 -13.66 21.48
N THR A 140 8.72 -12.96 21.30
CA THR A 140 8.62 -11.50 21.49
C THR A 140 7.78 -11.09 22.71
N ASP A 141 7.13 -12.05 23.38
CA ASP A 141 6.13 -11.82 24.44
C ASP A 141 5.00 -10.87 24.00
N GLU A 142 4.63 -10.90 22.71
CA GLU A 142 3.61 -10.02 22.13
C GLU A 142 2.33 -10.79 21.78
N LEU A 143 1.18 -10.24 22.16
CA LEU A 143 -0.14 -10.64 21.70
C LEU A 143 -0.49 -9.87 20.43
N ILE A 144 -0.70 -10.59 19.33
CA ILE A 144 -1.05 -9.98 18.03
C ILE A 144 -2.43 -10.44 17.60
N MET A 145 -3.32 -9.47 17.36
CA MET A 145 -4.66 -9.72 16.86
C MET A 145 -5.02 -8.70 15.78
N SER A 146 -5.80 -9.14 14.79
CA SER A 146 -6.24 -8.27 13.70
C SER A 146 -7.73 -8.44 13.44
N SER A 147 -8.37 -7.37 12.97
CA SER A 147 -9.76 -7.38 12.57
C SER A 147 -9.95 -6.69 11.23
N GLU A 148 -10.74 -7.32 10.38
CA GLU A 148 -11.19 -6.83 9.08
C GLU A 148 -12.71 -7.00 8.92
N ARG A 149 -13.42 -7.27 10.02
CA ARG A 149 -14.83 -7.65 10.02
C ARG A 149 -15.76 -6.50 9.62
N PHE A 150 -15.38 -5.27 9.96
CA PHE A 150 -16.19 -4.08 9.73
C PHE A 150 -15.70 -3.30 8.50
N PRO A 151 -16.59 -2.55 7.82
CA PRO A 151 -16.22 -1.74 6.66
C PRO A 151 -15.26 -0.60 7.01
N LYS A 152 -15.43 0.03 8.19
CA LYS A 152 -14.61 1.17 8.60
C LYS A 152 -13.45 0.74 9.49
N ARG A 153 -12.25 1.27 9.20
CA ARG A 153 -11.04 1.05 10.01
C ARG A 153 -11.24 1.39 11.49
N GLN A 154 -11.94 2.49 11.78
CA GLN A 154 -12.24 2.92 13.15
C GLN A 154 -13.09 1.89 13.91
N GLN A 155 -14.05 1.24 13.23
CA GLN A 155 -14.87 0.19 13.83
C GLN A 155 -14.02 -1.05 14.13
N ASN A 156 -13.14 -1.45 13.22
CA ASN A 156 -12.19 -2.55 13.46
C ASN A 156 -11.24 -2.25 14.62
N LYS A 157 -10.75 -1.00 14.74
CA LYS A 157 -9.92 -0.56 15.88
C LYS A 157 -10.69 -0.67 17.20
N LYS A 158 -11.92 -0.15 17.25
CA LYS A 158 -12.77 -0.22 18.44
C LYS A 158 -13.05 -1.67 18.83
N PHE A 159 -13.39 -2.51 17.87
CA PHE A 159 -13.62 -3.93 18.12
C PHE A 159 -12.41 -4.61 18.76
N LEU A 160 -11.20 -4.33 18.25
CA LEU A 160 -9.97 -4.90 18.84
C LEU A 160 -9.73 -4.42 20.28
N LEU A 161 -10.02 -3.15 20.57
CA LEU A 161 -9.97 -2.62 21.93
C LEU A 161 -10.98 -3.33 22.84
N ASP A 162 -12.23 -3.44 22.41
CA ASP A 162 -13.29 -4.10 23.16
C ASP A 162 -12.93 -5.58 23.42
N THR A 163 -12.34 -6.28 22.44
CA THR A 163 -11.88 -7.67 22.63
C THR A 163 -10.71 -7.77 23.59
N LEU A 164 -9.75 -6.83 23.55
CA LEU A 164 -8.63 -6.82 24.48
C LEU A 164 -9.11 -6.53 25.91
N HIS A 165 -10.03 -5.58 26.09
CA HIS A 165 -10.65 -5.32 27.40
C HIS A 165 -11.39 -6.54 27.94
N LYS A 166 -12.16 -7.24 27.09
CA LYS A 166 -12.80 -8.50 27.48
C LYS A 166 -11.80 -9.56 27.91
N LEU A 167 -10.70 -9.72 27.16
CA LEU A 167 -9.64 -10.67 27.53
C LEU A 167 -8.99 -10.33 28.88
N ILE A 168 -8.70 -9.05 29.13
CA ILE A 168 -8.13 -8.60 30.41
C ILE A 168 -9.12 -8.81 31.55
N ASN A 169 -10.39 -8.47 31.34
CA ASN A 169 -11.42 -8.64 32.36
C ASN A 169 -11.63 -10.12 32.70
N GLU A 170 -11.65 -10.99 31.68
CA GLU A 170 -11.75 -12.43 31.89
C GLU A 170 -10.52 -12.98 32.61
N ALA A 171 -9.32 -12.52 32.24
CA ALA A 171 -8.08 -12.91 32.93
C ALA A 171 -8.06 -12.52 34.42
N LYS A 172 -8.74 -11.44 34.79
CA LYS A 172 -8.90 -10.98 36.18
C LYS A 172 -10.08 -11.62 36.92
N ASP A 173 -11.01 -12.28 36.23
CA ASP A 173 -12.09 -13.00 36.89
C ASP A 173 -11.55 -14.28 37.52
N MET A 174 -11.55 -14.32 38.86
CA MET A 174 -10.98 -15.39 39.68
C MET A 174 -11.93 -16.57 39.92
N LYS A 175 -13.13 -16.58 39.30
CA LYS A 175 -14.06 -17.72 39.42
C LYS A 175 -13.49 -19.02 38.88
N ASP A 176 -12.75 -18.92 37.77
CA ASP A 176 -12.05 -20.03 37.14
C ASP A 176 -10.64 -19.57 36.75
N THR A 177 -9.63 -20.10 37.43
CA THR A 177 -8.21 -19.72 37.28
C THR A 177 -7.46 -20.56 36.25
N PHE A 178 -8.06 -21.64 35.74
CA PHE A 178 -7.42 -22.57 34.79
C PHE A 178 -6.03 -23.07 35.25
N ALA A 179 -5.84 -23.27 36.57
CA ALA A 179 -4.55 -23.70 37.12
C ALA A 179 -4.20 -25.15 36.77
N ASP A 180 -5.20 -25.96 36.44
CA ASP A 180 -5.09 -27.37 36.03
C ASP A 180 -4.68 -27.53 34.56
N VAL A 181 -4.90 -26.52 33.72
CA VAL A 181 -4.59 -26.59 32.29
C VAL A 181 -3.15 -26.12 32.03
N PRO A 182 -2.26 -26.99 31.52
CA PRO A 182 -0.89 -26.58 31.24
C PRO A 182 -0.81 -25.66 30.02
N LEU A 183 0.06 -24.65 30.09
CA LEU A 183 0.32 -23.74 28.98
C LEU A 183 1.15 -24.42 27.88
N ASN A 184 0.50 -24.77 26.77
CA ASN A 184 1.17 -25.37 25.61
C ASN A 184 1.76 -24.28 24.69
N LEU A 185 3.00 -23.86 24.96
CA LEU A 185 3.73 -22.92 24.12
C LEU A 185 4.70 -23.64 23.16
N PRO A 186 4.79 -23.19 21.90
CA PRO A 186 5.87 -23.65 21.03
C PRO A 186 7.22 -23.26 21.63
N LYS A 187 8.23 -24.11 21.44
CA LYS A 187 9.60 -23.81 21.89
C LYS A 187 10.10 -22.53 21.20
N PRO A 188 10.72 -21.60 21.94
CA PRO A 188 11.28 -20.39 21.34
C PRO A 188 12.39 -20.74 20.38
N LYS A 189 12.58 -19.91 19.36
CA LYS A 189 13.62 -20.13 18.35
C LYS A 189 14.99 -19.89 18.96
N THR A 190 15.84 -20.91 18.94
CA THR A 190 17.24 -20.77 19.37
C THR A 190 18.02 -19.97 18.33
N ARG A 191 18.62 -18.85 18.77
CA ARG A 191 19.56 -18.09 17.93
C ARG A 191 20.96 -18.63 18.19
N LEU A 192 21.54 -19.27 17.17
CA LEU A 192 22.92 -19.71 17.24
C LEU A 192 23.83 -18.50 17.05
N GLU A 193 24.72 -18.29 18.02
CA GLU A 193 25.75 -17.26 17.93
C GLU A 193 27.08 -17.90 17.51
N PHE A 194 27.93 -17.08 16.89
CA PHE A 194 29.27 -17.54 16.54
C PHE A 194 30.05 -17.89 17.81
N PRO A 195 30.64 -19.09 17.91
CA PRO A 195 31.43 -19.47 19.08
C PRO A 195 32.57 -18.48 19.32
N LYS A 196 32.61 -17.90 20.52
CA LYS A 196 33.67 -16.93 20.90
C LYS A 196 35.06 -17.55 20.82
N GLU A 197 35.17 -18.85 21.05
CA GLU A 197 36.42 -19.63 20.96
C GLU A 197 37.05 -19.60 19.55
N TRP A 198 36.24 -19.39 18.51
CA TRP A 198 36.72 -19.33 17.13
C TRP A 198 37.10 -17.91 16.71
N LEU A 199 36.94 -16.92 17.59
CA LEU A 199 37.43 -15.57 17.34
C LEU A 199 38.95 -15.62 17.27
N LYS A 200 39.49 -15.28 16.10
CA LYS A 200 40.94 -15.12 15.97
C LYS A 200 41.39 -14.01 16.92
N PRO A 201 42.37 -14.25 17.81
CA PRO A 201 42.93 -13.16 18.61
C PRO A 201 43.46 -12.09 17.66
N LYS A 202 43.19 -10.82 17.98
CA LYS A 202 43.75 -9.70 17.22
C LYS A 202 45.27 -9.83 17.29
N LYS A 203 45.96 -9.83 16.15
CA LYS A 203 47.41 -9.64 16.12
C LYS A 203 47.67 -8.25 16.67
N GLU A 204 48.42 -8.17 17.76
CA GLU A 204 48.99 -6.91 18.22
C GLU A 204 49.96 -6.46 17.13
N GLU A 205 49.52 -5.53 16.28
CA GLU A 205 50.43 -4.75 15.45
C GLU A 205 51.24 -3.91 16.43
N SER A 206 52.42 -4.42 16.80
CA SER A 206 53.44 -3.63 17.47
C SER A 206 53.71 -2.44 16.55
N SER A 207 53.19 -1.26 16.92
CA SER A 207 53.55 0.00 16.30
C SER A 207 55.05 0.19 16.52
N SER A 208 55.84 -0.28 15.57
CA SER A 208 57.25 0.04 15.45
C SER A 208 57.33 1.55 15.23
N ILE A 209 57.56 2.26 16.33
CA ILE A 209 58.01 3.64 16.36
C ILE A 209 59.41 3.61 15.75
N GLU A 210 59.53 4.07 14.51
CA GLU A 210 60.78 4.58 13.93
C GLU A 210 60.72 6.10 13.90
#